data_AF-A0A9X1LSR5-F1
#
_entry.id   AF-A0A9X1LSR5-F1
#
_cell.length_a   1.000
_cell.length_b   1.000
_cell.length_c   1.000
_cell.angle_alpha   90.00
_cell.angle_beta   90.00
_cell.angle_gamma   90.00
#
_symmetry.space_group_name_H-M   'P 1'
#
loop_
_entity.id
_entity.type
_entity.pdbx_description
1 polymer ?
#
loop_
_entity_poly.entity_id
_entity_poly.type
_entity_poly.pdbx_seq_one_letter_code
_entity_poly.pdbx_strand_id
1 'polypeptide(L)'
;MAFPPLVEPALALSEAESARTARHRVLAGFGDIAQRRLRAAHVAIVGAGGLGSPAVLALAAAGVGRLTVIDDDDVELSNLQRQVIHRVGDVGAPKVDSAVRVAGEISPVTVVHAVRERLTADSAARLLAGAHVVIDGSDTFDTREAVASACEALGVPLVWGVVQEFHAQVTVFWSSPPPGVDAVRLADLYPPETIGDVPSCAQVGVLGSLCLQVGGMLATETVKLLTGVGDALLGRVVVVDALRGRFDEVPLRPAAAVRPARAAPVSSDTAVRPVVQLDAEATRRAQAAGATIIDVREPAETARGVIPGSVEVPLATLLADLRLAGTGPVVVVCQVGMRAQRAARALLDAGVEASVLAGGIDAWDAATAAPEKATA
;
A
#
# COMPACT_ATOMS: atom_id res chain seq x y z
N MET A 1 -20.16 13.76 -10.36
CA MET A 1 -21.60 13.42 -10.28
C MET A 1 -21.88 12.99 -8.85
N ALA A 2 -22.81 13.68 -8.18
CA ALA A 2 -23.19 13.34 -6.82
C ALA A 2 -23.82 11.94 -6.79
N PHE A 3 -23.33 11.08 -5.90
CA PHE A 3 -23.85 9.73 -5.71
C PHE A 3 -25.02 9.75 -4.74
N PRO A 4 -26.03 8.87 -4.92
CA PRO A 4 -26.98 8.61 -3.84
C PRO A 4 -26.20 8.12 -2.60
N PRO A 5 -26.61 8.55 -1.40
CA PRO A 5 -26.01 8.08 -0.16
C PRO A 5 -26.20 6.56 -0.01
N LEU A 6 -25.19 5.88 0.54
CA LEU A 6 -25.30 4.45 0.86
C LEU A 6 -26.18 4.16 2.08
N VAL A 7 -26.42 5.16 2.92
CA VAL A 7 -27.01 4.98 4.25
C VAL A 7 -28.12 5.99 4.48
N GLU A 8 -29.24 5.53 5.00
CA GLU A 8 -30.31 6.40 5.50
C GLU A 8 -29.93 7.02 6.85
N PRO A 9 -30.33 8.28 7.13
CA PRO A 9 -29.92 8.94 8.35
C PRO A 9 -30.55 8.28 9.58
N ALA A 10 -29.76 8.06 10.64
CA ALA A 10 -30.27 7.69 11.97
C ALA A 10 -31.33 8.70 12.43
N LEU A 11 -32.29 8.36 13.31
CA LEU A 11 -33.39 9.27 13.67
C LEU A 11 -32.96 10.61 14.30
N ALA A 12 -31.92 10.59 15.13
CA ALA A 12 -31.37 11.76 15.79
C ALA A 12 -29.93 11.51 16.23
N LEU A 13 -29.19 12.59 16.49
CA LEU A 13 -27.90 12.54 17.19
C LEU A 13 -28.14 12.82 18.67
N SER A 14 -27.28 12.28 19.55
CA SER A 14 -27.25 12.74 20.94
C SER A 14 -26.76 14.20 20.99
N GLU A 15 -27.03 14.89 22.09
CA GLU A 15 -26.53 16.26 22.30
C GLU A 15 -24.99 16.30 22.29
N ALA A 16 -24.35 15.34 22.96
CA ALA A 16 -22.90 15.22 22.99
C ALA A 16 -22.30 15.04 21.59
N GLU A 17 -22.88 14.16 20.77
CA GLU A 17 -22.40 13.94 19.41
C GLU A 17 -22.68 15.15 18.51
N SER A 18 -23.83 15.79 18.69
CA SER A 18 -24.19 17.03 17.99
C SER A 18 -23.21 18.17 18.27
N ALA A 19 -22.72 18.28 19.51
CA ALA A 19 -21.72 19.27 19.91
C ALA A 19 -20.33 18.93 19.35
N ARG A 20 -19.91 17.66 19.46
CA ARG A 20 -18.61 17.17 18.96
C ARG A 20 -18.45 17.35 17.45
N THR A 21 -19.53 17.14 16.71
CA THR A 21 -19.56 17.21 15.24
C THR A 21 -20.15 18.51 14.68
N ALA A 22 -20.32 19.54 15.53
CA ALA A 22 -20.92 20.82 15.14
C ALA A 22 -20.22 21.47 13.93
N ARG A 23 -18.90 21.28 13.79
CA ARG A 23 -18.12 21.81 12.65
C ARG A 23 -18.42 21.10 11.32
N HIS A 24 -18.79 19.82 11.33
CA HIS A 24 -19.25 19.13 10.12
C HIS A 24 -20.65 19.60 9.71
N ARG A 25 -21.53 19.80 10.70
CA ARG A 25 -22.95 20.14 10.47
C ARG A 25 -23.14 21.52 9.82
N VAL A 26 -22.17 22.42 9.94
CA VAL A 26 -22.21 23.74 9.27
C VAL A 26 -21.60 23.74 7.87
N LEU A 27 -21.01 22.64 7.41
CA LEU A 27 -20.47 22.54 6.07
C LEU A 27 -21.59 22.55 5.03
N ALA A 28 -21.46 23.41 4.02
CA ALA A 28 -22.38 23.49 2.91
C ALA A 28 -22.46 22.13 2.18
N GLY A 29 -23.68 21.65 1.93
CA GLY A 29 -23.93 20.35 1.30
C GLY A 29 -23.83 19.13 2.24
N PHE A 30 -23.26 19.28 3.43
CA PHE A 30 -23.16 18.20 4.42
C PHE A 30 -24.35 18.21 5.38
N GLY A 31 -24.42 19.22 6.26
CA GLY A 31 -25.54 19.42 7.17
C GLY A 31 -25.76 18.32 8.21
N ASP A 32 -26.90 18.41 8.90
CA ASP A 32 -27.32 17.45 9.93
C ASP A 32 -27.60 16.05 9.37
N ILE A 33 -28.16 15.98 8.17
CA ILE A 33 -28.53 14.72 7.51
C ILE A 33 -27.29 13.87 7.22
N ALA A 34 -26.23 14.45 6.64
CA ALA A 34 -25.01 13.69 6.38
C ALA A 34 -24.36 13.18 7.68
N GLN A 35 -24.37 13.99 8.74
CA GLN A 35 -23.84 13.55 10.04
C GLN A 35 -24.64 12.39 10.64
N ARG A 36 -25.97 12.41 10.50
CA ARG A 36 -26.85 11.30 10.90
C ARG A 36 -26.66 10.04 10.04
N ARG A 37 -26.26 10.18 8.77
CA ARG A 37 -25.87 9.04 7.92
C ARG A 37 -24.57 8.41 8.39
N LEU A 38 -23.55 9.22 8.72
CA LEU A 38 -22.33 8.71 9.35
C LEU A 38 -22.65 7.94 10.63
N ARG A 39 -23.54 8.50 11.48
CA ARG A 39 -23.96 7.83 12.71
C ARG A 39 -24.63 6.46 12.48
N ALA A 40 -25.36 6.30 11.39
CA ALA A 40 -26.01 5.04 11.02
C ALA A 40 -25.07 4.05 10.29
N ALA A 41 -23.91 4.53 9.81
CA ALA A 41 -23.04 3.77 8.94
C ALA A 41 -22.26 2.67 9.67
N HIS A 42 -21.95 1.64 8.89
CA HIS A 42 -21.06 0.54 9.23
C HIS A 42 -19.99 0.42 8.15
N VAL A 43 -18.72 0.56 8.55
CA VAL A 43 -17.55 0.47 7.68
C VAL A 43 -16.69 -0.71 8.12
N ALA A 44 -16.33 -1.59 7.20
CA ALA A 44 -15.30 -2.60 7.45
C ALA A 44 -13.94 -2.06 6.97
N ILE A 45 -12.89 -2.23 7.77
CA ILE A 45 -11.53 -1.76 7.52
C ILE A 45 -10.61 -2.97 7.60
N VAL A 46 -10.00 -3.32 6.47
CA VAL A 46 -9.07 -4.44 6.36
C VAL A 46 -7.65 -3.90 6.52
N GLY A 47 -6.98 -4.35 7.58
CA GLY A 47 -5.70 -3.84 8.04
C GLY A 47 -5.86 -2.64 8.97
N ALA A 48 -5.21 -2.69 10.13
CA ALA A 48 -5.02 -1.59 11.07
C ALA A 48 -3.62 -0.95 10.93
N GLY A 49 -2.91 -1.28 9.84
CA GLY A 49 -1.57 -0.79 9.52
C GLY A 49 -1.50 0.68 9.06
N GLY A 50 -0.56 0.99 8.15
CA GLY A 50 -0.24 2.38 7.80
C GLY A 50 -1.40 3.18 7.21
N LEU A 51 -2.29 2.52 6.46
CA LEU A 51 -3.47 3.15 5.84
C LEU A 51 -4.72 3.02 6.71
N GLY A 52 -4.92 1.86 7.32
CA GLY A 52 -6.05 1.62 8.22
C GLY A 52 -6.01 2.47 9.49
N SER A 53 -4.82 2.67 10.08
CA SER A 53 -4.62 3.51 11.27
C SER A 53 -5.24 4.91 11.13
N PRO A 54 -4.82 5.77 10.19
CA PRO A 54 -5.43 7.07 9.97
C PRO A 54 -6.90 6.98 9.53
N ALA A 55 -7.32 5.95 8.80
CA ALA A 55 -8.72 5.78 8.42
C ALA A 55 -9.63 5.55 9.64
N VAL A 56 -9.24 4.66 10.57
CA VAL A 56 -9.95 4.43 11.84
C VAL A 56 -10.03 5.71 12.66
N LEU A 57 -8.89 6.41 12.82
CA LEU A 57 -8.83 7.69 13.54
C LEU A 57 -9.82 8.71 12.95
N ALA A 58 -9.77 8.92 11.64
CA ALA A 58 -10.58 9.90 10.95
C ALA A 58 -12.08 9.55 10.97
N LEU A 59 -12.45 8.28 10.78
CA LEU A 59 -13.85 7.86 10.74
C LEU A 59 -14.49 7.82 12.13
N ALA A 60 -13.74 7.40 13.17
CA ALA A 60 -14.18 7.53 14.55
C ALA A 60 -14.37 9.01 14.91
N ALA A 61 -13.39 9.87 14.59
CA ALA A 61 -13.52 11.31 14.77
C ALA A 61 -14.68 11.92 13.98
N ALA A 62 -14.99 11.39 12.79
CA ALA A 62 -16.12 11.86 11.99
C ALA A 62 -17.48 11.42 12.55
N GLY A 63 -17.52 10.49 13.51
CA GLY A 63 -18.76 10.01 14.13
C GLY A 63 -19.41 8.85 13.38
N VAL A 64 -18.63 8.06 12.64
CA VAL A 64 -19.14 6.82 12.04
C VAL A 64 -19.65 5.89 13.15
N GLY A 65 -20.84 5.34 12.97
CA GLY A 65 -21.54 4.57 13.99
C GLY A 65 -20.83 3.29 14.39
N ARG A 66 -20.44 2.50 13.38
CA ARG A 66 -19.80 1.19 13.56
C ARG A 66 -18.59 1.03 12.65
N LEU A 67 -17.48 0.60 13.23
CA LEU A 67 -16.29 0.16 12.51
C LEU A 67 -16.07 -1.32 12.80
N THR A 68 -15.80 -2.13 11.79
CA THR A 68 -15.24 -3.48 11.95
C THR A 68 -13.80 -3.41 11.49
N VAL A 69 -12.84 -3.65 12.38
CA VAL A 69 -11.41 -3.57 12.08
C VAL A 69 -10.84 -4.98 12.08
N ILE A 70 -10.31 -5.41 10.94
CA ILE A 70 -9.85 -6.77 10.68
C ILE A 70 -8.34 -6.74 10.49
N ASP A 71 -7.59 -7.31 11.42
CA ASP A 71 -6.12 -7.42 11.36
C ASP A 71 -5.68 -8.54 12.30
N ASP A 72 -4.80 -9.43 11.84
CA ASP A 72 -4.29 -10.57 12.63
C ASP A 72 -2.98 -10.29 13.37
N ASP A 73 -2.29 -9.21 13.01
CA ASP A 73 -0.96 -8.92 13.53
C ASP A 73 -0.98 -8.26 14.92
N ASP A 74 0.17 -8.36 15.58
CA ASP A 74 0.50 -7.58 16.77
C ASP A 74 1.24 -6.28 16.39
N VAL A 75 1.26 -5.31 17.30
CA VAL A 75 1.96 -4.04 17.13
C VAL A 75 3.47 -4.26 17.25
N GLU A 76 4.22 -3.79 16.26
CA GLU A 76 5.68 -3.84 16.26
C GLU A 76 6.32 -2.44 16.32
N LEU A 77 7.45 -2.32 17.02
CA LEU A 77 8.20 -1.06 17.12
C LEU A 77 8.60 -0.50 15.75
N SER A 78 9.03 -1.37 14.83
CA SER A 78 9.42 -1.05 13.45
C SER A 78 8.29 -0.40 12.63
N ASN A 79 7.05 -0.60 13.07
CA ASN A 79 5.85 -0.19 12.37
C ASN A 79 5.30 1.16 12.85
N LEU A 80 5.70 1.63 14.04
CA LEU A 80 5.18 2.85 14.68
C LEU A 80 5.47 4.13 13.87
N GLN A 81 6.48 4.14 13.00
CA GLN A 81 6.79 5.29 12.15
C GLN A 81 5.66 5.64 11.15
N ARG A 82 4.76 4.68 10.85
CA ARG A 82 3.64 4.85 9.91
C ARG A 82 2.27 4.47 10.47
N GLN A 83 2.21 3.65 11.53
CA GLN A 83 0.96 3.15 12.11
C GLN A 83 0.53 4.01 13.30
N VAL A 84 0.04 5.21 12.99
CA VAL A 84 -0.17 6.29 13.98
C VAL A 84 -1.29 6.07 15.00
N ILE A 85 -2.10 5.02 14.85
CA ILE A 85 -3.09 4.67 15.89
C ILE A 85 -2.42 3.98 17.07
N HIS A 86 -1.32 3.24 16.84
CA HIS A 86 -0.61 2.50 17.88
C HIS A 86 0.35 3.40 18.66
N ARG A 87 0.69 2.97 19.88
CA ARG A 87 1.65 3.64 20.77
C ARG A 87 2.80 2.70 21.11
N VAL A 88 3.90 3.27 21.60
CA VAL A 88 5.05 2.48 22.10
C VAL A 88 4.61 1.48 23.19
N GLY A 89 3.65 1.87 24.04
CA GLY A 89 3.09 0.98 25.06
C GLY A 89 2.19 -0.14 24.52
N ASP A 90 1.79 -0.09 23.24
CA ASP A 90 0.97 -1.14 22.63
C ASP A 90 1.84 -2.25 22.00
N VAL A 91 3.18 -2.14 21.98
CA VAL A 91 4.06 -3.11 21.32
C VAL A 91 3.85 -4.52 21.89
N GLY A 92 3.60 -5.49 21.00
CA GLY A 92 3.28 -6.88 21.33
C GLY A 92 1.79 -7.15 21.61
N ALA A 93 0.94 -6.12 21.66
CA ALA A 93 -0.51 -6.29 21.74
C ALA A 93 -1.13 -6.39 20.33
N PRO A 94 -2.33 -6.99 20.19
CA PRO A 94 -3.02 -7.07 18.91
C PRO A 94 -3.33 -5.67 18.36
N LYS A 95 -3.09 -5.44 17.06
CA LYS A 95 -3.37 -4.15 16.43
C LYS A 95 -4.84 -3.74 16.56
N VAL A 96 -5.75 -4.71 16.43
CA VAL A 96 -7.20 -4.48 16.56
C VAL A 96 -7.62 -3.99 17.94
N ASP A 97 -6.92 -4.41 19.00
CA ASP A 97 -7.23 -3.97 20.37
C ASP A 97 -6.82 -2.50 20.56
N SER A 98 -5.66 -2.11 20.02
CA SER A 98 -5.23 -0.71 19.98
C SER A 98 -6.23 0.16 19.19
N ALA A 99 -6.77 -0.35 18.08
CA ALA A 99 -7.81 0.34 17.31
C ALA A 99 -9.11 0.56 18.11
N VAL A 100 -9.59 -0.46 18.83
CA VAL A 100 -10.77 -0.34 19.71
C VAL A 100 -10.53 0.72 20.79
N ARG A 101 -9.39 0.63 21.49
CA ARG A 101 -9.04 1.55 22.57
C ARG A 101 -9.02 3.00 22.09
N VAL A 102 -8.27 3.30 21.04
CA VAL A 102 -8.08 4.68 20.56
C VAL A 102 -9.36 5.25 19.94
N ALA A 103 -10.12 4.46 19.18
CA ALA A 103 -11.38 4.93 18.62
C ALA A 103 -12.40 5.28 19.72
N GLY A 104 -12.48 4.48 20.79
CA GLY A 104 -13.33 4.74 21.94
C GLY A 104 -12.92 6.00 22.73
N GLU A 105 -11.62 6.29 22.81
CA GLU A 105 -11.09 7.54 23.38
C GLU A 105 -11.45 8.78 22.53
N ILE A 106 -11.57 8.63 21.21
CA ILE A 106 -11.89 9.72 20.26
C ILE A 106 -13.40 10.00 20.19
N SER A 107 -14.20 8.93 20.13
CA SER A 107 -15.64 9.01 19.92
C SER A 107 -16.34 7.97 20.78
N PRO A 108 -16.99 8.37 21.89
CA PRO A 108 -17.64 7.42 22.80
C PRO A 108 -18.87 6.74 22.17
N VAL A 109 -19.34 7.22 21.02
CA VAL A 109 -20.50 6.67 20.33
C VAL A 109 -20.10 5.69 19.22
N THR A 110 -18.88 5.78 18.68
CA THR A 110 -18.39 4.88 17.63
C THR A 110 -18.09 3.52 18.24
N VAL A 111 -18.79 2.49 17.77
CA VAL A 111 -18.55 1.11 18.21
C VAL A 111 -17.54 0.46 17.28
N VAL A 112 -16.43 -0.01 17.82
CA VAL A 112 -15.43 -0.76 17.07
C VAL A 112 -15.51 -2.24 17.41
N HIS A 113 -15.71 -3.07 16.38
CA HIS A 113 -15.60 -4.52 16.47
C HIS A 113 -14.22 -4.94 15.99
N ALA A 114 -13.39 -5.39 16.93
CA ALA A 114 -12.10 -6.01 16.63
C ALA A 114 -12.33 -7.42 16.08
N VAL A 115 -11.68 -7.72 14.95
CA VAL A 115 -11.61 -9.06 14.39
C VAL A 115 -10.15 -9.42 14.19
N ARG A 116 -9.63 -10.26 15.10
CA ARG A 116 -8.25 -10.77 15.03
C ARG A 116 -8.21 -12.03 14.16
N GLU A 117 -8.35 -11.86 12.85
CA GLU A 117 -8.34 -12.95 11.86
C GLU A 117 -7.66 -12.47 10.58
N ARG A 118 -6.82 -13.33 9.97
CA ARG A 118 -6.28 -13.08 8.65
C ARG A 118 -7.43 -13.18 7.65
N LEU A 119 -7.71 -12.11 6.92
CA LEU A 119 -8.70 -12.15 5.85
C LEU A 119 -8.14 -12.92 4.64
N THR A 120 -8.83 -13.98 4.25
CA THR A 120 -8.51 -14.83 3.10
C THR A 120 -9.74 -14.91 2.18
N ALA A 121 -9.59 -15.50 1.00
CA ALA A 121 -10.70 -15.71 0.07
C ALA A 121 -11.88 -16.46 0.72
N ASP A 122 -11.61 -17.42 1.60
CA ASP A 122 -12.63 -18.24 2.28
C ASP A 122 -13.37 -17.48 3.39
N SER A 123 -12.72 -16.53 4.05
CA SER A 123 -13.29 -15.77 5.17
C SER A 123 -13.86 -14.41 4.76
N ALA A 124 -13.41 -13.82 3.66
CA ALA A 124 -13.70 -12.45 3.26
C ALA A 124 -15.20 -12.13 3.20
N ALA A 125 -16.00 -12.96 2.53
CA ALA A 125 -17.44 -12.71 2.39
C ALA A 125 -18.17 -12.67 3.73
N ARG A 126 -17.81 -13.57 4.67
CA ARG A 126 -18.37 -13.60 6.03
C ARG A 126 -17.93 -12.38 6.83
N LEU A 127 -16.65 -12.01 6.75
CA LEU A 127 -16.05 -10.93 7.53
C LEU A 127 -16.55 -9.54 7.09
N LEU A 128 -16.86 -9.37 5.81
CA LEU A 128 -17.30 -8.10 5.23
C LEU A 128 -18.83 -7.97 5.17
N ALA A 129 -19.57 -9.00 5.58
CA ALA A 129 -21.03 -9.02 5.53
C ALA A 129 -21.66 -7.86 6.32
N GLY A 130 -22.63 -7.19 5.70
CA GLY A 130 -23.38 -6.09 6.32
C GLY A 130 -22.61 -4.77 6.45
N ALA A 131 -21.39 -4.67 5.94
CA ALA A 131 -20.72 -3.38 5.75
C ALA A 131 -21.41 -2.59 4.64
N HIS A 132 -21.57 -1.28 4.83
CA HIS A 132 -22.08 -0.40 3.76
C HIS A 132 -20.97 -0.06 2.76
N VAL A 133 -19.72 -0.05 3.24
CA VAL A 133 -18.51 0.26 2.46
C VAL A 133 -17.33 -0.43 3.14
N VAL A 134 -16.38 -0.90 2.33
CA VAL A 134 -15.15 -1.53 2.79
C VAL A 134 -13.96 -0.62 2.47
N ILE A 135 -13.00 -0.54 3.37
CA ILE A 135 -11.69 0.08 3.16
C ILE A 135 -10.64 -1.01 3.16
N ASP A 136 -9.82 -1.04 2.12
CA ASP A 136 -8.66 -1.93 2.04
C ASP A 136 -7.37 -1.14 2.25
N GLY A 137 -6.74 -1.40 3.39
CA GLY A 137 -5.41 -0.90 3.76
C GLY A 137 -4.38 -2.02 3.89
N SER A 138 -4.63 -3.19 3.29
CA SER A 138 -3.74 -4.34 3.33
C SER A 138 -2.50 -4.16 2.45
N ASP A 139 -1.42 -4.86 2.81
CA ASP A 139 -0.11 -4.73 2.18
C ASP A 139 0.31 -5.92 1.31
N THR A 140 -0.55 -6.93 1.18
CA THR A 140 -0.37 -8.08 0.28
C THR A 140 -1.36 -8.03 -0.88
N PHE A 141 -0.96 -8.55 -2.05
CA PHE A 141 -1.86 -8.58 -3.20
C PHE A 141 -2.97 -9.63 -3.03
N ASP A 142 -2.64 -10.80 -2.48
CA ASP A 142 -3.62 -11.87 -2.20
C ASP A 142 -4.79 -11.39 -1.34
N THR A 143 -4.51 -10.60 -0.30
CA THR A 143 -5.57 -10.02 0.53
C THR A 143 -6.39 -9.00 -0.25
N ARG A 144 -5.76 -8.16 -1.09
CA ARG A 144 -6.47 -7.19 -1.95
C ARG A 144 -7.42 -7.88 -2.92
N GLU A 145 -6.99 -8.98 -3.54
CA GLU A 145 -7.85 -9.77 -4.42
C GLU A 145 -9.01 -10.42 -3.65
N ALA A 146 -8.74 -10.99 -2.48
CA ALA A 146 -9.79 -11.58 -1.64
C ALA A 146 -10.83 -10.54 -1.20
N VAL A 147 -10.39 -9.34 -0.78
CA VAL A 147 -11.27 -8.23 -0.40
C VAL A 147 -12.07 -7.73 -1.60
N ALA A 148 -11.40 -7.49 -2.74
CA ALA A 148 -12.05 -7.03 -3.96
C ALA A 148 -13.11 -8.03 -4.43
N SER A 149 -12.77 -9.31 -4.54
CA SER A 149 -13.72 -10.36 -4.94
C SER A 149 -14.91 -10.46 -4.00
N ALA A 150 -14.71 -10.34 -2.69
CA ALA A 150 -15.81 -10.35 -1.72
C ALA A 150 -16.70 -9.11 -1.83
N CYS A 151 -16.11 -7.92 -2.01
CA CYS A 151 -16.87 -6.69 -2.25
C CYS A 151 -17.70 -6.79 -3.54
N GLU A 152 -17.13 -7.36 -4.60
CA GLU A 152 -17.83 -7.60 -5.86
C GLU A 152 -19.04 -8.51 -5.67
N ALA A 153 -18.88 -9.63 -4.95
CA ALA A 153 -19.93 -10.59 -4.66
C ALA A 153 -21.04 -10.01 -3.77
N LEU A 154 -20.68 -9.15 -2.82
CA LEU A 154 -21.61 -8.47 -1.91
C LEU A 154 -22.27 -7.24 -2.54
N GLY A 155 -21.74 -6.73 -3.67
CA GLY A 155 -22.19 -5.47 -4.29
C GLY A 155 -21.83 -4.22 -3.49
N VAL A 156 -20.87 -4.32 -2.57
CA VAL A 156 -20.45 -3.25 -1.65
C VAL A 156 -19.29 -2.47 -2.28
N PRO A 157 -19.27 -1.13 -2.21
CA PRO A 157 -18.14 -0.36 -2.70
C PRO A 157 -16.88 -0.59 -1.86
N LEU A 158 -15.76 -0.69 -2.56
CA LEU A 158 -14.43 -0.84 -2.00
C LEU A 158 -13.65 0.46 -2.19
N VAL A 159 -13.34 1.13 -1.09
CA VAL A 159 -12.41 2.24 -1.02
C VAL A 159 -11.01 1.67 -0.88
N TRP A 160 -10.19 1.85 -1.90
CA TRP A 160 -8.91 1.17 -2.03
C TRP A 160 -7.77 2.16 -2.09
N GLY A 161 -6.68 1.84 -1.40
CA GLY A 161 -5.45 2.62 -1.47
C GLY A 161 -4.21 1.77 -1.27
N VAL A 162 -3.13 2.18 -1.93
CA VAL A 162 -1.81 1.55 -1.79
C VAL A 162 -0.74 2.60 -1.70
N VAL A 163 0.34 2.26 -1.02
CA VAL A 163 1.53 3.10 -0.90
C VAL A 163 2.75 2.23 -1.12
N GLN A 164 3.70 2.75 -1.89
CA GLN A 164 4.99 2.13 -2.11
C GLN A 164 6.06 3.22 -2.19
N GLU A 165 7.07 3.16 -1.33
CA GLU A 165 8.10 4.19 -1.19
C GLU A 165 7.52 5.59 -0.96
N PHE A 166 7.47 6.40 -2.01
CA PHE A 166 7.01 7.79 -2.04
C PHE A 166 5.80 7.99 -2.94
N HIS A 167 5.21 6.92 -3.47
CA HIS A 167 4.08 6.97 -4.37
C HIS A 167 2.86 6.30 -3.76
N ALA A 168 1.68 6.76 -4.14
CA ALA A 168 0.43 6.15 -3.74
C ALA A 168 -0.60 6.13 -4.87
N GLN A 169 -1.56 5.23 -4.75
CA GLN A 169 -2.75 5.22 -5.59
C GLN A 169 -3.99 5.13 -4.71
N VAL A 170 -5.05 5.85 -5.08
CA VAL A 170 -6.33 5.83 -4.38
C VAL A 170 -7.47 5.80 -5.39
N THR A 171 -8.43 4.92 -5.19
CA THR A 171 -9.62 4.81 -6.04
C THR A 171 -10.80 4.20 -5.27
N VAL A 172 -11.99 4.24 -5.88
CA VAL A 172 -13.14 3.46 -5.43
C VAL A 172 -13.50 2.44 -6.51
N PHE A 173 -13.59 1.17 -6.12
CA PHE A 173 -14.15 0.11 -6.94
C PHE A 173 -15.59 -0.17 -6.52
N TRP A 174 -16.47 -0.38 -7.49
CA TRP A 174 -17.86 -0.75 -7.22
C TRP A 174 -18.44 -1.52 -8.41
N SER A 175 -18.75 -2.81 -8.19
CA SER A 175 -19.30 -3.70 -9.22
C SER A 175 -20.78 -3.45 -9.53
N SER A 176 -21.50 -2.86 -8.59
CA SER A 176 -22.94 -2.57 -8.66
C SER A 176 -23.21 -1.09 -8.35
N PRO A 177 -22.62 -0.16 -9.13
CA PRO A 177 -22.77 1.26 -8.84
C PRO A 177 -24.20 1.74 -9.19
N PRO A 178 -24.58 2.95 -8.76
CA PRO A 178 -25.84 3.57 -9.14
C PRO A 178 -25.99 3.71 -10.67
N PRO A 179 -27.23 3.76 -11.19
CA PRO A 179 -27.48 3.90 -12.62
C PRO A 179 -26.74 5.10 -13.24
N GLY A 180 -26.14 4.91 -14.41
CA GLY A 180 -25.41 5.95 -15.13
C GLY A 180 -23.92 6.05 -14.80
N VAL A 181 -23.39 5.16 -13.96
CA VAL A 181 -21.95 5.07 -13.67
C VAL A 181 -21.42 3.69 -14.08
N ASP A 182 -20.28 3.68 -14.77
CA ASP A 182 -19.63 2.45 -15.20
C ASP A 182 -19.10 1.67 -13.98
N ALA A 183 -19.39 0.37 -13.91
CA ALA A 183 -18.83 -0.50 -12.89
C ALA A 183 -17.34 -0.71 -13.13
N VAL A 184 -16.51 -0.39 -12.12
CA VAL A 184 -15.06 -0.61 -12.18
C VAL A 184 -14.61 -1.50 -11.02
N ARG A 185 -13.63 -2.34 -11.30
CA ARG A 185 -13.15 -3.44 -10.46
C ARG A 185 -11.64 -3.40 -10.34
N LEU A 186 -11.10 -4.11 -9.35
CA LEU A 186 -9.64 -4.21 -9.18
C LEU A 186 -8.97 -4.74 -10.46
N ALA A 187 -9.58 -5.73 -11.12
CA ALA A 187 -9.10 -6.32 -12.36
C ALA A 187 -9.05 -5.34 -13.55
N ASP A 188 -9.78 -4.21 -13.50
CA ASP A 188 -9.69 -3.18 -14.54
C ASP A 188 -8.41 -2.33 -14.40
N LEU A 189 -7.88 -2.23 -13.19
CA LEU A 189 -6.62 -1.53 -12.89
C LEU A 189 -5.42 -2.48 -12.93
N TYR A 190 -5.59 -3.70 -12.40
CA TYR A 190 -4.60 -4.77 -12.39
C TYR A 190 -5.17 -6.01 -13.05
N PRO A 191 -5.13 -6.11 -14.39
CA PRO A 191 -5.60 -7.28 -15.09
C PRO A 191 -4.88 -8.55 -14.61
N PRO A 192 -5.59 -9.68 -14.48
CA PRO A 192 -4.96 -10.97 -14.21
C PRO A 192 -3.82 -11.22 -15.19
N GLU A 193 -2.75 -11.88 -14.73
CA GLU A 193 -1.53 -12.19 -15.52
C GLU A 193 -0.59 -11.00 -15.81
N THR A 194 -0.97 -9.76 -15.49
CA THR A 194 -0.07 -8.59 -15.64
C THR A 194 0.69 -8.23 -14.37
N ILE A 195 0.33 -8.85 -13.25
CA ILE A 195 0.93 -8.62 -11.93
C ILE A 195 2.16 -9.53 -11.80
N GLY A 196 3.35 -8.94 -11.90
CA GLY A 196 4.60 -9.61 -11.52
C GLY A 196 4.80 -9.64 -10.00
N ASP A 197 6.00 -9.99 -9.54
CA ASP A 197 6.35 -9.97 -8.11
C ASP A 197 6.33 -8.52 -7.58
N VAL A 198 5.20 -8.07 -7.03
CA VAL A 198 5.06 -6.75 -6.41
C VAL A 198 5.68 -6.80 -5.00
N PRO A 199 6.76 -6.06 -4.74
CA PRO A 199 7.44 -6.13 -3.46
C PRO A 199 6.65 -5.43 -2.35
N SER A 200 6.72 -5.94 -1.12
CA SER A 200 5.99 -5.41 0.03
C SER A 200 6.60 -4.11 0.58
N CYS A 201 5.82 -3.35 1.35
CA CYS A 201 6.30 -2.14 2.04
C CYS A 201 7.55 -2.41 2.92
N ALA A 202 7.64 -3.60 3.52
CA ALA A 202 8.79 -4.00 4.31
C ALA A 202 10.06 -4.20 3.46
N GLN A 203 9.92 -4.61 2.20
CA GLN A 203 11.03 -4.84 1.28
C GLN A 203 11.57 -3.55 0.64
N VAL A 204 10.68 -2.57 0.41
CA VAL A 204 10.99 -1.37 -0.37
C VAL A 204 11.08 -0.09 0.45
N GLY A 205 10.58 -0.11 1.69
CA GLY A 205 10.40 1.07 2.52
C GLY A 205 9.13 1.84 2.14
N VAL A 206 8.65 2.65 3.09
CA VAL A 206 7.47 3.49 2.90
C VAL A 206 7.54 4.75 3.75
N LEU A 207 7.20 5.90 3.16
CA LEU A 207 7.14 7.18 3.85
C LEU A 207 5.89 7.25 4.75
N GLY A 208 6.08 7.25 6.08
CA GLY A 208 4.97 7.25 7.04
C GLY A 208 3.98 8.42 6.88
N SER A 209 4.47 9.63 6.58
CA SER A 209 3.60 10.79 6.32
C SER A 209 2.71 10.64 5.08
N LEU A 210 3.14 9.85 4.09
CA LEU A 210 2.31 9.52 2.94
C LEU A 210 1.21 8.52 3.32
N CYS A 211 1.50 7.53 4.19
CA CYS A 211 0.47 6.64 4.72
C CYS A 211 -0.66 7.42 5.44
N LEU A 212 -0.28 8.41 6.25
CA LEU A 212 -1.22 9.34 6.90
C LEU A 212 -2.10 10.09 5.89
N GLN A 213 -1.50 10.69 4.86
CA GLN A 213 -2.23 11.40 3.82
C GLN A 213 -3.22 10.49 3.10
N VAL A 214 -2.75 9.32 2.66
CA VAL A 214 -3.54 8.37 1.89
C VAL A 214 -4.69 7.80 2.71
N GLY A 215 -4.46 7.40 3.97
CA GLY A 215 -5.57 6.91 4.78
C GLY A 215 -6.58 8.00 5.16
N GLY A 216 -6.16 9.28 5.21
CA GLY A 216 -7.10 10.42 5.26
C GLY A 216 -7.92 10.57 3.98
N MET A 217 -7.33 10.32 2.80
CA MET A 217 -8.06 10.26 1.54
C MET A 217 -9.06 9.10 1.52
N LEU A 218 -8.67 7.91 2.00
CA LEU A 218 -9.58 6.76 2.12
C LEU A 218 -10.79 7.10 3.01
N ALA A 219 -10.56 7.67 4.20
CA ALA A 219 -11.64 8.12 5.06
C ALA A 219 -12.54 9.17 4.39
N THR A 220 -11.96 10.07 3.60
CA THR A 220 -12.72 11.08 2.84
C THR A 220 -13.62 10.44 1.79
N GLU A 221 -13.10 9.48 1.01
CA GLU A 221 -13.91 8.72 0.03
C GLU A 221 -15.05 7.96 0.71
N THR A 222 -14.77 7.32 1.84
CA THR A 222 -15.78 6.65 2.67
C THR A 222 -16.88 7.61 3.10
N VAL A 223 -16.52 8.81 3.62
CA VAL A 223 -17.51 9.83 4.02
C VAL A 223 -18.36 10.27 2.83
N LYS A 224 -17.77 10.50 1.65
CA LYS A 224 -18.51 10.88 0.44
C LYS A 224 -19.53 9.82 0.05
N LEU A 225 -19.12 8.55 0.01
CA LEU A 225 -20.00 7.42 -0.33
C LEU A 225 -21.15 7.25 0.68
N LEU A 226 -20.85 7.31 1.98
CA LEU A 226 -21.87 7.16 3.02
C LEU A 226 -22.91 8.29 3.00
N THR A 227 -22.47 9.51 2.69
CA THR A 227 -23.31 10.71 2.84
C THR A 227 -23.94 11.19 1.54
N GLY A 228 -23.40 10.78 0.39
CA GLY A 228 -23.75 11.28 -0.94
C GLY A 228 -23.16 12.66 -1.26
N VAL A 229 -22.26 13.18 -0.41
CA VAL A 229 -21.66 14.51 -0.58
C VAL A 229 -20.45 14.44 -1.50
N GLY A 230 -20.38 15.36 -2.47
CA GLY A 230 -19.26 15.47 -3.39
C GLY A 230 -19.18 14.33 -4.41
N ASP A 231 -18.00 14.16 -5.00
CA ASP A 231 -17.75 13.21 -6.08
C ASP A 231 -16.71 12.17 -5.65
N ALA A 232 -17.15 10.93 -5.40
CA ALA A 232 -16.25 9.81 -5.06
C ALA A 232 -15.30 9.47 -6.22
N LEU A 233 -14.14 8.88 -5.92
CA LEU A 233 -13.13 8.42 -6.89
C LEU A 233 -13.53 7.16 -7.68
N LEU A 234 -14.83 6.99 -7.94
CA LEU A 234 -15.32 5.92 -8.80
C LEU A 234 -15.06 6.29 -10.28
N GLY A 235 -14.41 5.40 -11.02
CA GLY A 235 -14.07 5.62 -12.43
C GLY A 235 -12.81 6.47 -12.66
N ARG A 236 -12.00 6.72 -11.63
CA ARG A 236 -10.70 7.40 -11.75
C ARG A 236 -9.77 7.04 -10.59
N VAL A 237 -8.48 6.98 -10.87
CA VAL A 237 -7.42 6.73 -9.88
C VAL A 237 -6.67 8.03 -9.62
N VAL A 238 -6.53 8.41 -8.36
CA VAL A 238 -5.56 9.43 -7.96
C VAL A 238 -4.21 8.77 -7.79
N VAL A 239 -3.20 9.28 -8.50
CA VAL A 239 -1.80 8.91 -8.35
C VAL A 239 -1.08 10.03 -7.61
N VAL A 240 -0.38 9.68 -6.54
CA VAL A 240 0.36 10.62 -5.69
C VAL A 240 1.86 10.41 -5.87
N ASP A 241 2.59 11.49 -6.13
CA ASP A 241 4.06 11.56 -5.99
C ASP A 241 4.36 12.50 -4.82
N ALA A 242 4.73 11.92 -3.68
CA ALA A 242 4.95 12.68 -2.45
C ALA A 242 6.26 13.49 -2.47
N LEU A 243 7.26 13.08 -3.25
CA LEU A 243 8.52 13.84 -3.36
C LEU A 243 8.31 15.14 -4.12
N ARG A 244 7.45 15.11 -5.15
CA ARG A 244 7.12 16.29 -5.97
C ARG A 244 5.89 17.04 -5.48
N GLY A 245 5.13 16.47 -4.54
CA GLY A 245 3.85 17.02 -4.08
C GLY A 245 2.80 17.06 -5.19
N ARG A 246 2.80 16.06 -6.09
CA ARG A 246 1.90 16.00 -7.25
C ARG A 246 0.78 14.99 -7.03
N PHE A 247 -0.40 15.35 -7.54
CA PHE A 247 -1.61 14.53 -7.55
C PHE A 247 -2.15 14.56 -8.97
N ASP A 248 -2.14 13.41 -9.63
CA ASP A 248 -2.64 13.25 -10.99
C ASP A 248 -3.89 12.36 -10.95
N GLU A 249 -4.96 12.77 -11.64
CA GLU A 249 -6.17 11.97 -11.81
C GLU A 249 -6.15 11.26 -13.16
N VAL A 250 -6.15 9.92 -13.13
CA VAL A 250 -6.16 9.07 -14.33
C VAL A 250 -7.54 8.43 -14.47
N PRO A 251 -8.24 8.58 -15.61
CA PRO A 251 -9.51 7.90 -15.85
C PRO A 251 -9.36 6.38 -15.76
N LEU A 252 -10.26 5.73 -15.02
CA LEU A 252 -10.36 4.27 -14.94
C LEU A 252 -11.61 3.83 -15.68
N ARG A 253 -11.45 2.89 -16.61
CA ARG A 253 -12.55 2.37 -17.43
C ARG A 253 -12.63 0.85 -17.30
N PRO A 254 -13.83 0.26 -17.42
CA PRO A 254 -13.97 -1.18 -17.44
C PRO A 254 -13.13 -1.79 -18.58
N ALA A 255 -12.41 -2.88 -18.32
CA ALA A 255 -11.57 -3.55 -19.31
C ALA A 255 -12.40 -3.99 -20.54
N ALA A 256 -13.64 -4.45 -20.32
CA ALA A 256 -14.56 -4.82 -21.40
C ALA A 256 -14.98 -3.64 -22.31
N ALA A 257 -14.88 -2.40 -21.82
CA ALA A 257 -15.19 -1.20 -22.60
C ALA A 257 -14.02 -0.74 -23.48
N VAL A 258 -12.81 -1.27 -23.25
CA VAL A 258 -11.62 -0.95 -24.02
C VAL A 258 -11.51 -1.94 -25.18
N ARG A 259 -11.88 -1.52 -26.41
CA ARG A 259 -11.32 -2.20 -27.61
C ARG A 259 -9.81 -2.16 -27.42
N PRO A 260 -9.05 -3.25 -27.66
CA PRO A 260 -7.60 -3.20 -27.55
C PRO A 260 -7.13 -2.11 -28.49
N ALA A 261 -6.81 -0.94 -27.92
CA ALA A 261 -6.09 0.06 -28.63
C ALA A 261 -4.80 -0.65 -28.99
N ARG A 262 -4.49 -0.75 -30.30
CA ARG A 262 -3.10 -0.96 -30.71
C ARG A 262 -2.31 -0.02 -29.82
N ALA A 263 -1.50 -0.58 -28.92
CA ALA A 263 -0.70 0.21 -28.01
C ALA A 263 -0.02 1.27 -28.88
N ALA A 264 -0.49 2.51 -28.77
CA ALA A 264 0.24 3.60 -29.37
C ALA A 264 1.59 3.51 -28.66
N PRO A 265 2.71 3.41 -29.39
CA PRO A 265 4.00 3.37 -28.74
C PRO A 265 4.04 4.58 -27.84
N VAL A 266 4.07 4.33 -26.53
CA VAL A 266 4.34 5.36 -25.54
C VAL A 266 5.67 5.92 -26.01
N SER A 267 5.70 7.18 -26.44
CA SER A 267 6.94 7.82 -26.84
C SER A 267 7.77 7.99 -25.58
N SER A 268 8.53 6.96 -25.21
CA SER A 268 9.54 7.04 -24.18
C SER A 268 10.69 7.84 -24.76
N ASP A 269 10.60 9.17 -24.67
CA ASP A 269 11.71 10.08 -24.99
C ASP A 269 12.82 10.04 -23.91
N THR A 270 12.83 8.99 -23.10
CA THR A 270 13.95 8.56 -22.27
C THR A 270 14.15 7.07 -22.51
N ALA A 271 15.16 6.73 -23.31
CA ALA A 271 15.64 5.36 -23.41
C ALA A 271 16.19 4.92 -22.03
N VAL A 272 15.33 4.28 -21.23
CA VAL A 272 15.69 3.66 -19.96
C VAL A 272 16.71 2.57 -20.29
N ARG A 273 17.99 2.79 -19.98
CA ARG A 273 19.01 1.73 -20.09
C ARG A 273 18.60 0.54 -19.22
N PRO A 274 18.38 -0.67 -19.77
CA PRO A 274 18.00 -1.82 -18.97
C PRO A 274 19.14 -2.21 -18.03
N VAL A 275 18.81 -2.54 -16.78
CA VAL A 275 19.78 -3.02 -15.79
C VAL A 275 20.14 -4.46 -16.11
N VAL A 276 21.39 -4.71 -16.48
CA VAL A 276 21.89 -6.06 -16.80
C VAL A 276 21.90 -6.91 -15.53
N GLN A 277 21.36 -8.12 -15.62
CA GLN A 277 21.38 -9.13 -14.56
C GLN A 277 22.49 -10.15 -14.85
N LEU A 278 23.36 -10.40 -13.88
CA LEU A 278 24.46 -11.36 -13.95
C LEU A 278 24.18 -12.51 -12.99
N ASP A 279 24.44 -13.76 -13.40
CA ASP A 279 24.49 -14.88 -12.46
C ASP A 279 25.77 -14.83 -11.58
N ALA A 280 25.89 -15.76 -10.64
CA ALA A 280 27.03 -15.81 -9.72
C ALA A 280 28.38 -16.04 -10.43
N GLU A 281 28.41 -16.74 -11.57
CA GLU A 281 29.65 -16.99 -12.31
C GLU A 281 30.06 -15.79 -13.16
N ALA A 282 29.09 -15.16 -13.84
CA ALA A 282 29.27 -13.91 -14.55
C ALA A 282 29.72 -12.78 -13.61
N THR A 283 29.18 -12.74 -12.40
CA THR A 283 29.61 -11.81 -11.35
C THR A 283 31.07 -12.03 -10.95
N ARG A 284 31.50 -13.30 -10.76
CA ARG A 284 32.92 -13.63 -10.52
C ARG A 284 33.82 -13.19 -11.67
N ARG A 285 33.40 -13.41 -12.92
CA ARG A 285 34.16 -12.97 -14.11
C ARG A 285 34.27 -11.45 -14.18
N ALA A 286 33.18 -10.73 -13.90
CA ALA A 286 33.19 -9.26 -13.85
C ALA A 286 34.13 -8.74 -12.76
N GLN A 287 34.09 -9.33 -11.56
CA GLN A 287 34.98 -8.96 -10.46
C GLN A 287 36.45 -9.22 -10.82
N ALA A 288 36.77 -10.37 -11.41
CA ALA A 288 38.12 -10.70 -11.88
C ALA A 288 38.61 -9.75 -12.99
N ALA A 289 37.68 -9.21 -13.80
CA ALA A 289 37.96 -8.18 -14.81
C ALA A 289 38.08 -6.75 -14.23
N GLY A 290 37.96 -6.60 -12.90
CA GLY A 290 38.13 -5.32 -12.20
C GLY A 290 36.83 -4.59 -11.85
N ALA A 291 35.66 -5.22 -12.03
CA ALA A 291 34.40 -4.62 -11.56
C ALA A 291 34.34 -4.58 -10.03
N THR A 292 33.87 -3.47 -9.47
CA THR A 292 33.67 -3.34 -8.03
C THR A 292 32.34 -3.99 -7.65
N ILE A 293 32.35 -4.91 -6.69
CA ILE A 293 31.11 -5.45 -6.13
C ILE A 293 30.68 -4.55 -4.97
N ILE A 294 29.49 -3.97 -5.05
CA ILE A 294 28.93 -3.14 -3.98
C ILE A 294 27.77 -3.87 -3.33
N ASP A 295 27.91 -4.15 -2.04
CA ASP A 295 26.87 -4.74 -1.21
C ASP A 295 26.03 -3.64 -0.57
N VAL A 296 24.77 -3.53 -1.01
CA VAL A 296 23.84 -2.47 -0.56
C VAL A 296 22.93 -2.90 0.59
N ARG A 297 23.24 -4.04 1.23
CA ARG A 297 22.57 -4.48 2.45
C ARG A 297 22.98 -3.64 3.66
N GLU A 298 22.19 -3.73 4.73
CA GLU A 298 22.51 -3.07 5.99
C GLU A 298 23.68 -3.79 6.71
N PRO A 299 24.47 -3.10 7.55
CA PRO A 299 25.64 -3.69 8.24
C PRO A 299 25.32 -4.95 9.07
N ALA A 300 24.11 -5.05 9.60
CA ALA A 300 23.66 -6.23 10.34
C ALA A 300 23.44 -7.46 9.44
N GLU A 301 23.14 -7.25 8.15
CA GLU A 301 22.97 -8.32 7.17
C GLU A 301 24.33 -8.81 6.64
N THR A 302 25.23 -7.88 6.28
CA THR A 302 26.58 -8.19 5.80
C THR A 302 27.45 -8.86 6.86
N ALA A 303 27.23 -8.56 8.15
CA ALA A 303 27.88 -9.25 9.26
C ALA A 303 27.64 -10.78 9.26
N ARG A 304 26.60 -11.28 8.58
CA ARG A 304 26.30 -12.72 8.45
C ARG A 304 27.05 -13.41 7.31
N GLY A 305 27.70 -12.65 6.43
CA GLY A 305 28.41 -13.17 5.27
C GLY A 305 28.32 -12.19 4.09
N VAL A 306 29.41 -12.08 3.33
CA VAL A 306 29.55 -11.20 2.16
C VAL A 306 30.25 -11.92 1.02
N ILE A 307 30.09 -11.41 -0.20
CA ILE A 307 30.93 -11.81 -1.32
C ILE A 307 32.37 -11.35 -1.06
N PRO A 308 33.39 -12.23 -1.13
CA PRO A 308 34.78 -11.82 -0.91
C PRO A 308 35.19 -10.66 -1.81
N GLY A 309 35.72 -9.59 -1.22
CA GLY A 309 36.15 -8.38 -1.94
C GLY A 309 35.01 -7.44 -2.33
N SER A 310 33.78 -7.63 -1.83
CA SER A 310 32.74 -6.63 -1.94
C SER A 310 33.00 -5.44 -1.00
N VAL A 311 32.50 -4.27 -1.40
CA VAL A 311 32.50 -3.05 -0.60
C VAL A 311 31.09 -2.88 -0.04
N GLU A 312 30.97 -2.80 1.28
CA GLU A 312 29.71 -2.51 1.96
C GLU A 312 29.37 -1.02 1.82
N VAL A 313 28.26 -0.73 1.14
CA VAL A 313 27.69 0.62 1.05
C VAL A 313 26.17 0.51 1.10
N PRO A 314 25.52 0.66 2.28
CA PRO A 314 24.07 0.52 2.40
C PRO A 314 23.33 1.38 1.38
N LEU A 315 22.20 0.88 0.86
CA LEU A 315 21.49 1.52 -0.27
C LEU A 315 21.24 3.02 -0.05
N ALA A 316 20.80 3.41 1.14
CA ALA A 316 20.54 4.82 1.47
C ALA A 316 21.80 5.68 1.36
N THR A 317 22.94 5.18 1.85
CA THR A 317 24.25 5.84 1.78
C THR A 317 24.71 6.00 0.33
N LEU A 318 24.58 4.93 -0.47
CA LEU A 318 24.94 4.96 -1.88
C LEU A 318 24.08 5.96 -2.66
N LEU A 319 22.77 5.96 -2.46
CA LEU A 319 21.86 6.90 -3.15
C LEU A 319 22.08 8.36 -2.72
N ALA A 320 22.59 8.59 -1.50
CA ALA A 320 22.96 9.93 -1.04
C ALA A 320 24.27 10.44 -1.67
N ASP A 321 25.21 9.55 -2.00
CA ASP A 321 26.46 9.89 -2.68
C ASP A 321 26.92 8.77 -3.63
N LEU A 322 26.55 8.89 -4.90
CA LEU A 322 26.87 7.89 -5.93
C LEU A 322 28.39 7.79 -6.20
N ARG A 323 29.21 8.76 -5.78
CA ARG A 323 30.68 8.70 -5.94
C ARG A 323 31.29 7.58 -5.11
N LEU A 324 30.58 7.08 -4.09
CA LEU A 324 30.98 5.92 -3.30
C LEU A 324 31.08 4.64 -4.14
N ALA A 325 30.47 4.60 -5.33
CA ALA A 325 30.60 3.48 -6.25
C ALA A 325 31.94 3.44 -7.02
N GLY A 326 32.75 4.49 -6.92
CA GLY A 326 33.96 4.62 -7.71
C GLY A 326 33.68 4.95 -9.17
N THR A 327 34.69 4.73 -10.02
CA THR A 327 34.70 5.18 -11.43
C THR A 327 34.72 4.04 -12.45
N GLY A 328 34.83 2.79 -12.00
CA GLY A 328 34.84 1.60 -12.86
C GLY A 328 33.48 0.91 -12.96
N PRO A 329 33.38 -0.21 -13.69
CA PRO A 329 32.17 -1.04 -13.74
C PRO A 329 31.79 -1.56 -12.36
N VAL A 330 30.49 -1.58 -12.08
CA VAL A 330 29.94 -1.95 -10.77
C VAL A 330 28.99 -3.14 -10.91
N VAL A 331 29.10 -4.10 -10.00
CA VAL A 331 28.06 -5.12 -9.79
C VAL A 331 27.45 -4.90 -8.42
N VAL A 332 26.16 -4.57 -8.39
CA VAL A 332 25.44 -4.31 -7.15
C VAL A 332 24.81 -5.61 -6.65
N VAL A 333 24.93 -5.87 -5.35
CA VAL A 333 24.34 -7.03 -4.68
C VAL A 333 23.50 -6.60 -3.48
N CYS A 334 22.37 -7.29 -3.27
CA CYS A 334 21.58 -7.24 -2.04
C CYS A 334 21.25 -8.67 -1.60
N GLN A 335 20.46 -8.86 -0.53
CA GLN A 335 20.09 -10.22 -0.08
C GLN A 335 19.32 -10.97 -1.18
N VAL A 336 18.11 -10.48 -1.48
CA VAL A 336 17.26 -10.82 -2.64
C VAL A 336 16.37 -9.59 -2.91
N GLY A 337 16.00 -9.36 -4.17
CA GLY A 337 14.99 -8.36 -4.54
C GLY A 337 15.52 -7.07 -5.15
N MET A 338 14.77 -5.98 -4.96
CA MET A 338 14.87 -4.77 -5.79
C MET A 338 15.94 -3.76 -5.35
N ARG A 339 16.55 -3.92 -4.16
CA ARG A 339 17.53 -2.95 -3.62
C ARG A 339 18.71 -2.77 -4.57
N ALA A 340 19.29 -3.86 -5.05
CA ALA A 340 20.39 -3.82 -6.01
C ALA A 340 19.98 -3.18 -7.34
N GLN A 341 18.75 -3.45 -7.83
CA GLN A 341 18.24 -2.85 -9.05
C GLN A 341 18.08 -1.33 -8.95
N ARG A 342 17.65 -0.81 -7.79
CA ARG A 342 17.56 0.64 -7.54
C ARG A 342 18.91 1.31 -7.56
N ALA A 343 19.88 0.76 -6.83
CA ALA A 343 21.24 1.27 -6.81
C ALA A 343 21.85 1.25 -8.21
N ALA A 344 21.73 0.13 -8.95
CA ALA A 344 22.21 0.04 -10.32
C ALA A 344 21.53 1.06 -11.25
N ARG A 345 20.22 1.29 -11.09
CA ARG A 345 19.49 2.30 -11.87
C ARG A 345 20.00 3.71 -11.61
N ALA A 346 20.17 4.10 -10.34
CA ALA A 346 20.69 5.40 -9.96
C ALA A 346 22.12 5.63 -10.50
N LEU A 347 22.96 4.58 -10.45
CA LEU A 347 24.31 4.61 -11.01
C LEU A 347 24.30 4.77 -12.53
N LEU A 348 23.46 4.02 -13.25
CA LEU A 348 23.31 4.14 -14.71
C LEU A 348 22.80 5.53 -15.12
N ASP A 349 21.83 6.08 -14.40
CA ASP A 349 21.30 7.42 -14.65
C ASP A 349 22.34 8.51 -14.36
N ALA A 350 23.32 8.25 -13.49
CA ALA A 350 24.50 9.08 -13.25
C ALA A 350 25.68 8.79 -14.19
N GLY A 351 25.52 7.88 -15.15
CA GLY A 351 26.55 7.54 -16.15
C GLY A 351 27.59 6.51 -15.71
N VAL A 352 27.39 5.83 -14.58
CA VAL A 352 28.24 4.73 -14.11
C VAL A 352 27.73 3.40 -14.68
N GLU A 353 28.63 2.58 -15.23
CA GLU A 353 28.27 1.25 -15.72
C GLU A 353 27.93 0.33 -14.54
N ALA A 354 26.66 -0.05 -14.41
CA ALA A 354 26.19 -0.89 -13.30
C ALA A 354 25.37 -2.08 -13.79
N SER A 355 25.59 -3.22 -13.16
CA SER A 355 24.83 -4.47 -13.31
C SER A 355 24.43 -5.00 -11.93
N VAL A 356 23.56 -6.02 -11.88
CA VAL A 356 23.06 -6.61 -10.63
C VAL A 356 23.33 -8.11 -10.60
N LEU A 357 23.72 -8.63 -9.43
CA LEU A 357 23.73 -10.07 -9.18
C LEU A 357 22.29 -10.59 -9.06
N ALA A 358 21.87 -11.40 -10.04
CA ALA A 358 20.58 -12.06 -10.07
C ALA A 358 20.42 -13.02 -8.89
N GLY A 359 19.31 -12.91 -8.16
CA GLY A 359 19.04 -13.72 -6.97
C GLY A 359 19.87 -13.35 -5.73
N GLY A 360 20.70 -12.30 -5.82
CA GLY A 360 21.43 -11.73 -4.69
C GLY A 360 22.37 -12.70 -3.98
N ILE A 361 22.54 -12.52 -2.67
CA ILE A 361 23.42 -13.35 -1.83
C ILE A 361 22.92 -14.78 -1.71
N ASP A 362 21.61 -15.01 -1.70
CA ASP A 362 21.07 -16.37 -1.63
C ASP A 362 21.50 -17.20 -2.84
N ALA A 363 21.48 -16.60 -4.04
CA ALA A 363 21.97 -17.25 -5.25
C ALA A 363 23.50 -17.42 -5.26
N TRP A 364 24.24 -16.48 -4.66
CA TRP A 364 25.70 -16.60 -4.49
C TRP A 364 26.08 -17.77 -3.58
N ASP A 365 25.41 -17.88 -2.43
CA ASP A 365 25.66 -18.92 -1.44
C ASP A 365 25.27 -20.29 -2.00
N ALA A 366 24.12 -20.39 -2.69
CA ALA A 366 23.71 -21.60 -3.38
C ALA A 366 24.72 -22.04 -4.47
N ALA A 367 25.33 -21.10 -5.18
CA ALA A 367 26.34 -21.38 -6.21
C ALA A 367 27.73 -21.70 -5.64
N THR A 368 27.99 -21.39 -4.37
CA THR A 368 29.29 -21.63 -3.70
C THR A 368 29.26 -22.82 -2.73
N ALA A 369 28.08 -23.28 -2.33
CA ALA A 369 27.90 -24.58 -1.68
C ALA A 369 28.35 -25.71 -2.64
N ALA A 370 29.52 -26.29 -2.40
CA ALA A 370 30.01 -27.42 -3.17
C ALA A 370 29.02 -28.60 -3.13
N PRO A 371 28.84 -29.39 -4.21
CA PRO A 371 28.10 -30.64 -4.11
C PRO A 371 28.85 -31.58 -3.15
N GLU A 372 28.19 -32.02 -2.08
CA GLU A 372 28.71 -33.08 -1.21
C GLU A 372 29.12 -34.28 -2.08
N LYS A 373 30.41 -34.65 -2.01
CA LYS A 373 30.91 -35.88 -2.62
C LYS A 373 30.14 -37.05 -1.99
N ALA A 374 29.31 -37.71 -2.79
CA ALA A 374 28.90 -39.08 -2.51
C ALA A 374 30.15 -39.96 -2.46
N THR A 375 30.66 -40.22 -1.25
CA THR A 375 31.63 -41.28 -1.02
C THR A 375 30.90 -42.61 -1.02
N ALA A 376 31.31 -43.46 -1.96
CA ALA A 376 30.94 -44.86 -2.13
C ALA A 376 31.36 -45.75 -0.95
#